data_AF-A0A2P6QAM2-F1
#
_entry.id   AF-A0A2P6QAM2-F1
#
_cell.length_a   1.000
_cell.length_b   1.000
_cell.length_c   1.000
_cell.angle_alpha   90.00
_cell.angle_beta   90.00
_cell.angle_gamma   90.00
#
_symmetry.space_group_name_H-M   'P 1'
#
loop_
_entity.id
_entity.type
_entity.pdbx_description
1 polymer ?
#
loop_
_entity_poly.entity_id
_entity_poly.type
_entity_poly.pdbx_seq_one_letter_code
_entity_poly.pdbx_strand_id
1 'polypeptide(L)' 'MDKPGIGVVTKAQMVYYYAQILTKVLGNEKDAQMCIYHVSWKSFCCEIDEESTSNLASVPGVLSF' A
#
# COMPACT_ATOMS: atom_id res chain seq x y z
N MET A 1 -7.95 2.14 12.42
CA MET A 1 -7.34 3.26 11.67
C MET A 1 -8.39 4.34 11.55
N ASP A 2 -8.22 5.42 12.29
CA ASP A 2 -9.09 6.58 12.19
C ASP A 2 -8.95 7.23 10.82
N LYS A 3 -10.11 7.48 10.22
CA LYS A 3 -10.28 8.12 8.93
C LYS A 3 -9.54 9.46 8.99
N PRO A 4 -8.58 9.73 8.08
CA PRO A 4 -8.05 11.08 7.93
C PRO A 4 -9.24 12.02 7.73
N GLY A 5 -9.31 13.07 8.54
CA GLY A 5 -10.35 14.09 8.45
C GLY A 5 -10.57 14.45 6.98
N ILE A 6 -11.84 14.61 6.59
CA ILE A 6 -12.31 14.75 5.21
C ILE A 6 -11.78 16.07 4.61
N GLY A 7 -10.49 16.10 4.33
CA GLY A 7 -9.80 17.07 3.49
C GLY A 7 -9.26 16.26 2.34
N VAL A 8 -10.10 16.08 1.31
CA VAL A 8 -9.81 15.52 -0.01
C VAL A 8 -8.53 14.66 -0.04
N VAL A 9 -8.60 13.42 0.50
CA VAL A 9 -7.50 12.47 0.25
C VAL A 9 -7.57 12.14 -1.24
N THR A 10 -6.61 12.66 -1.99
CA THR A 10 -6.54 12.44 -3.43
C THR A 10 -6.08 11.02 -3.72
N LYS A 11 -6.42 10.48 -4.89
CA LYS A 11 -5.94 9.17 -5.33
C LYS A 11 -4.41 9.05 -5.21
N ALA A 12 -3.69 10.14 -5.52
CA ALA A 12 -2.24 10.22 -5.39
C ALA A 12 -1.75 10.02 -3.95
N GLN A 13 -2.42 10.63 -2.95
CA GLN A 13 -2.07 10.44 -1.55
C GLN A 13 -2.33 9.01 -1.08
N MET A 14 -3.40 8.37 -1.56
CA MET A 14 -3.63 6.95 -1.27
C MET A 14 -2.55 6.07 -1.88
N VAL A 15 -2.22 6.27 -3.16
CA VAL A 15 -1.11 5.54 -3.81
C VAL A 15 0.18 5.74 -3.02
N TYR A 16 0.50 6.98 -2.65
CA TYR A 16 1.71 7.29 -1.90
C TYR A 16 1.74 6.61 -0.52
N TYR A 17 0.61 6.60 0.19
CA TYR A 17 0.49 5.92 1.49
C TYR A 17 0.72 4.40 1.37
N TYR A 18 0.05 3.74 0.41
CA TYR A 18 0.24 2.30 0.19
C TYR A 18 1.62 1.97 -0.37
N ALA A 19 2.16 2.82 -1.24
CA ALA A 19 3.51 2.69 -1.75
C ALA A 19 4.52 2.77 -0.61
N GLN A 20 4.39 3.69 0.35
CA GLN A 20 5.28 3.72 1.52
C GLN A 20 5.24 2.42 2.35
N ILE A 21 4.07 1.78 2.45
CA ILE A 21 3.96 0.48 3.13
C ILE A 21 4.72 -0.59 2.34
N LEU A 22 4.49 -0.65 1.02
CA LEU A 22 5.17 -1.58 0.13
C LEU A 22 6.68 -1.32 0.05
N THR A 23 7.16 -0.08 0.15
CA THR A 23 8.60 0.26 0.18
C THR A 23 9.29 -0.38 1.38
N LYS A 24 8.62 -0.58 2.51
CA LYS A 24 9.21 -1.30 3.66
C LYS A 24 9.46 -2.78 3.37
N VAL A 25 8.71 -3.34 2.43
CA VAL A 25 8.80 -4.74 2.02
C VAL A 25 9.74 -4.89 0.82
N LEU A 26 9.54 -4.09 -0.22
CA LEU A 26 10.28 -4.12 -1.48
C LEU A 26 11.64 -3.40 -1.40
N GLY A 27 11.86 -2.56 -0.38
CA GLY A 27 13.06 -1.73 -0.25
C GLY A 27 13.17 -0.60 -1.28
N ASN A 28 12.22 -0.47 -2.21
CA ASN A 28 12.25 0.53 -3.28
C ASN A 28 10.86 1.17 -3.51
N GLU A 29 10.82 2.50 -3.48
CA GLU A 29 9.59 3.28 -3.68
C GLU A 29 9.08 3.23 -5.11
N LYS A 30 9.97 3.20 -6.10
CA LYS A 30 9.55 3.11 -7.52
C LYS A 30 8.85 1.79 -7.81
N ASP A 31 9.40 0.70 -7.27
CA ASP A 31 8.82 -0.63 -7.45
C ASP A 31 7.49 -0.71 -6.70
N ALA A 32 7.44 -0.19 -5.47
CA ALA A 32 6.21 -0.09 -4.69
C ALA A 32 5.09 0.68 -5.42
N GLN A 33 5.41 1.77 -6.11
CA GLN A 33 4.42 2.51 -6.90
C GLN A 33 4.00 1.77 -8.16
N MET A 34 4.93 1.09 -8.85
CA MET A 34 4.63 0.31 -10.05
C MET A 34 3.80 -0.94 -9.75
N CYS A 35 3.99 -1.56 -8.58
CA CYS A 35 3.21 -2.72 -8.16
C CYS A 35 1.73 -2.40 -7.97
N ILE A 36 1.36 -1.17 -7.59
CA ILE A 36 -0.03 -0.78 -7.34
C ILE A 36 -0.71 -0.38 -8.65
N TYR A 37 -1.57 -1.27 -9.16
CA TYR A 37 -2.40 -0.98 -10.34
C TYR A 37 -3.80 -0.46 -9.98
N HIS A 38 -4.28 -0.75 -8.77
CA HIS A 38 -5.58 -0.29 -8.29
C HIS A 38 -5.53 0.14 -6.83
N VAL A 39 -6.17 1.27 -6.54
CA VAL A 39 -6.27 1.79 -5.17
C VAL A 39 -7.68 2.30 -4.90
N SER A 40 -8.19 1.96 -3.74
CA SER A 40 -9.46 2.39 -3.19
C SER A 40 -9.27 2.80 -1.72
N TRP A 41 -10.24 3.52 -1.16
CA TRP A 41 -10.14 4.03 0.22
C TRP A 41 -9.91 2.94 1.27
N LYS A 42 -10.40 1.72 1.01
CA LYS A 42 -10.34 0.59 1.96
C LYS A 42 -9.40 -0.53 1.53
N SER A 43 -8.96 -0.55 0.28
CA SER A 43 -8.20 -1.65 -0.29
C SER A 43 -7.35 -1.20 -1.45
N PHE A 44 -6.24 -1.89 -1.69
CA PHE A 44 -5.40 -1.72 -2.85
C PHE A 44 -5.11 -3.08 -3.46
N CYS A 45 -4.84 -3.10 -4.75
CA CYS A 45 -4.37 -4.28 -5.44
C CYS A 45 -2.96 -4.00 -5.91
N CYS A 46 -2.04 -4.85 -5.49
CA CYS A 46 -0.66 -4.83 -5.93
C CYS A 46 -0.23 -6.19 -6.46
N GLU A 47 0.67 -6.19 -7.42
CA GLU A 47 1.33 -7.40 -7.89
C GLU A 47 2.73 -7.44 -7.27
N ILE A 48 2.94 -8.37 -6.34
CA ILE A 48 4.20 -8.58 -5.63
C ILE A 48 4.44 -10.10 -5.53
N ASP A 49 5.70 -10.48 -5.37
CA ASP A 49 6.10 -11.87 -5.20
C ASP A 49 5.66 -12.46 -3.84
N GLU A 50 5.69 -13.78 -3.74
CA GLU A 50 5.24 -14.54 -2.56
C GLU A 50 6.06 -14.20 -1.29
N GLU A 51 7.36 -13.98 -1.45
CA GLU A 51 8.27 -13.60 -0.36
C GLU A 51 7.90 -12.22 0.19
N SER A 52 7.65 -11.26 -0.70
CA SER A 52 7.14 -9.94 -0.38
C SER A 52 5.74 -9.99 0.24
N THR A 53 4.87 -10.91 -0.18
CA THR A 53 3.53 -11.04 0.43
C THR A 53 3.61 -11.51 1.88
N SER A 54 4.50 -12.47 2.18
CA SER A 54 4.77 -12.93 3.55
C SER A 54 5.31 -11.80 4.44
N ASN A 55 6.21 -10.99 3.90
CA ASN A 55 6.73 -9.80 4.59
C ASN A 55 5.64 -8.73 4.80
N LEU A 56 4.77 -8.53 3.82
CA LEU A 56 3.64 -7.60 3.91
C LEU A 56 2.61 -8.03 4.96
N ALA A 57 2.37 -9.33 5.10
CA ALA A 57 1.52 -9.90 6.15
C ALA A 57 2.01 -9.61 7.57
N SER A 58 3.32 -9.41 7.71
CA SER A 58 3.96 -9.05 8.98
C SER A 58 3.87 -7.54 9.27
N VAL A 59 3.39 -6.71 8.34
CA VAL A 59 3.29 -5.25 8.53
C VAL A 59 2.03 -4.90 9.33
N PRO A 60 2.17 -4.26 10.51
CA PRO A 60 1.02 -3.82 11.28
C PRO A 60 0.21 -2.78 10.50
N GLY A 61 -1.05 -3.12 10.18
CA GLY A 61 -1.96 -2.26 9.43
C GLY A 61 -2.50 -2.86 8.13
N VAL A 62 -1.92 -3.98 7.68
CA VAL A 62 -2.46 -4.77 6.56
C VAL A 62 -3.40 -5.82 7.14
N LEU A 63 -4.70 -5.73 6.80
CA LEU A 63 -5.74 -6.56 7.41
C LEU A 63 -6.10 -7.80 6.59
N SER A 64 -5.80 -7.81 5.29
CA SER A 64 -6.16 -8.88 4.35
C SER A 64 -5.54 -8.60 2.97
N PHE A 65 -5.01 -9.64 2.32
CA PHE A 65 -4.47 -9.66 0.95
C PHE A 65 -5.15 -10.77 0.15
#